data_AF-A0A534CL27-F1
#
_entry.id   AF-A0A534CL27-F1
#
_cell.length_a   1.000
_cell.length_b   1.000
_cell.length_c   1.000
_cell.angle_alpha   90.00
_cell.angle_beta   90.00
_cell.angle_gamma   90.00
#
_symmetry.space_group_name_H-M   'P 1'
#
loop_
_entity.id
_entity.type
_entity.pdbx_description
1 polymer ?
#
loop_
_entity_poly.entity_id
_entity_poly.type
_entity_poly.pdbx_seq_one_letter_code
_entity_poly.pdbx_strand_id
1 'polypeptide(L)'
;MPRTPAVPGGVASARRRRHAKQRHRALPWTRLPDEKLLSLRFCDLKLSIERSALKRQIRRLYAELESRGIGFRPHAWLSEEWFSP
;
A
#
# COMPACT_ATOMS: atom_id res chain seq x y z
N MET A 1 -40.05 1.15 -35.06
CA MET A 1 -38.71 0.55 -34.88
C MET A 1 -37.84 1.54 -34.09
N PRO A 2 -37.11 1.06 -33.07
CA PRO A 2 -36.81 1.85 -31.86
C PRO A 2 -35.59 2.76 -31.98
N ARG A 3 -35.68 3.89 -31.25
CA ARG A 3 -34.60 4.84 -31.00
C ARG A 3 -33.51 4.19 -30.14
N THR A 4 -32.26 4.37 -30.53
CA THR A 4 -31.06 3.99 -29.76
C THR A 4 -31.02 4.72 -28.42
N PRO A 5 -30.64 4.08 -27.31
CA PRO A 5 -30.42 4.79 -26.05
C PRO A 5 -29.09 5.57 -26.08
N ALA A 6 -29.13 6.78 -25.55
CA ALA A 6 -27.94 7.56 -25.25
C ALA A 6 -27.17 6.93 -24.07
N VAL A 7 -25.86 6.74 -24.23
CA VAL A 7 -24.95 6.31 -23.16
C VAL A 7 -24.50 7.54 -22.36
N PRO A 8 -24.61 7.57 -21.01
CA PRO A 8 -24.05 8.66 -20.23
C PRO A 8 -22.54 8.49 -20.05
N GLY A 9 -21.77 9.45 -20.56
CA GLY A 9 -20.33 9.55 -20.36
C GLY A 9 -19.96 10.04 -18.96
N GLY A 10 -19.26 9.19 -18.21
CA GLY A 10 -17.96 9.54 -17.64
C GLY A 10 -17.89 10.52 -16.45
N VAL A 11 -18.49 10.21 -15.30
CA VAL A 11 -18.09 10.81 -14.01
C VAL A 11 -16.87 10.11 -13.41
N ALA A 12 -15.74 10.06 -14.14
CA ALA A 12 -14.54 9.32 -13.72
C ALA A 12 -13.31 10.20 -13.39
N SER A 13 -13.46 11.52 -13.20
CA SER A 13 -12.30 12.43 -13.02
C SER A 13 -12.16 13.07 -11.63
N ALA A 14 -13.15 12.93 -10.74
CA ALA A 14 -13.09 13.55 -9.41
C ALA A 14 -12.32 12.72 -8.36
N ARG A 15 -12.26 11.38 -8.53
CA ARG A 15 -11.60 10.48 -7.56
C ARG A 15 -10.07 10.48 -7.64
N ARG A 16 -9.50 10.63 -8.84
CA ARG A 16 -8.03 10.58 -9.04
C ARG A 16 -7.28 11.77 -8.46
N ARG A 17 -7.87 12.98 -8.49
CA ARG A 17 -7.19 14.21 -8.04
C ARG A 17 -7.06 14.32 -6.50
N ARG A 18 -8.00 13.73 -5.74
CA ARG A 18 -7.97 13.76 -4.27
C ARG A 18 -6.81 12.95 -3.67
N HIS A 19 -6.45 11.84 -4.30
CA HIS A 19 -5.35 10.97 -3.82
C HIS A 19 -3.96 11.59 -4.02
N ALA A 20 -3.79 12.48 -5.02
CA ALA A 20 -2.50 13.10 -5.27
C ALA A 20 -2.17 14.23 -4.28
N LYS A 21 -3.17 14.97 -3.81
CA LYS A 21 -2.98 16.09 -2.86
C LYS A 21 -2.72 15.61 -1.42
N GLN A 22 -2.98 14.34 -1.13
CA GLN A 22 -2.69 13.68 0.14
C GLN A 22 -1.26 13.09 0.17
N ARG A 23 -0.41 13.40 -0.81
CA ARG A 23 0.86 12.68 -0.99
C ARG A 23 1.93 12.95 0.05
N HIS A 24 1.93 14.09 0.76
CA HIS A 24 2.97 14.35 1.78
C HIS A 24 2.50 15.31 2.87
N ARG A 25 1.31 15.11 3.48
CA ARG A 25 1.16 15.67 4.83
C ARG A 25 2.10 14.87 5.71
N ALA A 26 3.20 15.50 6.14
CA ALA A 26 4.12 14.94 7.10
C ALA A 26 3.30 14.31 8.23
N LEU A 27 3.42 12.99 8.39
CA LEU A 27 2.64 12.28 9.39
C LEU A 27 3.04 12.81 10.77
N PRO A 28 2.12 12.94 11.73
CA PRO A 28 2.41 13.61 13.00
C PRO A 28 3.67 13.08 13.71
N TRP A 29 3.94 11.78 13.59
CA TRP A 29 5.11 11.12 14.17
C TRP A 29 6.46 11.58 13.59
N THR A 30 6.50 12.14 12.37
CA THR A 30 7.74 12.62 11.72
C THR A 30 8.38 13.83 12.42
N ARG A 31 7.66 14.45 13.36
CA ARG A 31 8.10 15.61 14.13
C ARG A 31 8.36 15.29 15.60
N LEU A 32 8.16 14.04 16.00
CA LEU A 32 8.40 13.62 17.37
C LEU A 32 9.90 13.44 17.61
N PRO A 33 10.38 13.73 18.83
CA PRO A 33 11.71 13.30 19.26
C PRO A 33 11.78 11.77 19.33
N ASP A 34 12.98 11.21 19.16
CA ASP A 34 13.21 9.77 19.03
C ASP A 34 12.57 8.94 20.15
N GLU A 35 12.73 9.37 21.40
CA GLU A 35 12.15 8.68 22.58
C GLU A 35 10.62 8.54 22.47
N LYS A 36 9.93 9.57 21.96
CA LYS A 36 8.49 9.55 21.75
C LYS A 36 8.11 8.74 20.53
N LEU A 37 8.91 8.78 19.47
CA LEU A 37 8.71 7.97 18.27
C LEU A 37 8.80 6.48 18.60
N LEU A 38 9.81 6.07 19.37
CA LEU A 38 10.03 4.68 19.79
C LEU A 38 8.95 4.17 20.76
N SER A 39 8.22 5.07 21.42
CA SER A 39 7.06 4.72 22.25
C SER A 39 5.76 4.50 21.46
N LEU A 40 5.75 4.78 20.15
CA LEU A 40 4.56 4.57 19.32
C LEU A 40 4.40 3.12 18.89
N ARG A 41 3.15 2.67 18.81
CA ARG A 41 2.83 1.36 18.21
C ARG A 41 3.01 1.43 16.70
N PHE A 42 3.44 0.33 16.08
CA PHE A 42 3.63 0.23 14.63
C PHE A 42 2.36 0.58 13.82
N CYS A 43 1.15 0.28 14.33
CA CYS A 43 -0.10 0.62 13.64
C CYS A 43 -0.39 2.13 13.63
N ASP A 44 0.10 2.88 14.62
CA ASP A 44 -0.08 4.34 14.72
C ASP A 44 0.83 5.09 13.72
N LEU A 45 1.86 4.42 13.21
CA LEU A 45 2.73 4.93 12.14
C LEU A 45 2.04 4.97 10.77
N LYS A 46 0.88 4.29 10.61
CA LYS A 46 0.11 4.21 9.35
C LYS A 46 0.95 3.70 8.18
N LEU A 47 1.80 2.71 8.46
CA LEU A 47 2.67 2.06 7.47
C LEU A 47 1.83 1.32 6.42
N SER A 48 2.33 1.30 5.19
CA SER A 48 1.68 0.59 4.08
C SER A 48 2.73 -0.08 3.21
N ILE A 49 2.70 -1.41 3.17
CA ILE A 49 3.55 -2.21 2.26
C ILE A 49 3.32 -1.77 0.81
N GLU A 50 2.05 -1.57 0.43
CA GLU A 50 1.68 -1.19 -0.94
C GLU A 50 2.27 0.13 -1.42
N ARG A 51 2.54 1.05 -0.48
CA ARG A 51 3.10 2.37 -0.75
C ARG A 51 4.60 2.46 -0.46
N SER A 52 5.22 1.37 -0.02
CA SER A 52 6.64 1.33 0.32
C SER A 52 7.48 0.70 -0.79
N ALA A 53 8.80 0.82 -0.67
CA ALA A 53 9.74 0.12 -1.55
C ALA A 53 9.62 -1.41 -1.41
N LEU A 54 9.10 -1.90 -0.28
CA LEU A 54 8.94 -3.31 0.04
C LEU A 54 8.03 -4.03 -0.98
N LYS A 55 7.00 -3.35 -1.50
CA LYS A 55 6.13 -3.90 -2.56
C LYS A 55 6.91 -4.37 -3.79
N ARG A 56 7.99 -3.68 -4.17
CA ARG A 56 8.81 -4.09 -5.31
C ARG A 56 9.59 -5.36 -4.99
N GLN A 57 10.15 -5.45 -3.79
CA GLN A 57 10.90 -6.62 -3.33
C GLN A 57 10.00 -7.85 -3.18
N ILE A 58 8.81 -7.69 -2.59
CA ILE A 58 7.81 -8.77 -2.46
C ILE A 58 7.38 -9.29 -3.84
N ARG A 59 7.11 -8.38 -4.79
CA ARG A 59 6.77 -8.80 -6.18
C ARG A 59 7.90 -9.58 -6.84
N ARG A 60 9.14 -9.16 -6.63
CA ARG A 60 10.32 -9.88 -7.12
C ARG A 60 10.40 -11.28 -6.51
N LEU A 61 10.22 -11.41 -5.19
CA LEU A 61 10.17 -12.71 -4.51
C LEU A 61 9.12 -13.62 -5.13
N TYR A 62 7.90 -13.14 -5.33
CA TYR A 62 6.85 -13.96 -5.94
C TYR A 62 7.17 -14.38 -7.37
N ALA A 63 7.79 -13.50 -8.18
CA ALA A 63 8.23 -13.85 -9.52
C ALA A 63 9.34 -14.92 -9.51
N GLU A 64 10.26 -14.85 -8.54
CA GLU A 64 11.33 -15.84 -8.37
C GLU A 64 10.76 -17.20 -7.93
N LEU A 65 9.80 -17.23 -7.01
CA LEU A 65 9.10 -18.46 -6.61
C LEU A 65 8.37 -19.09 -7.79
N GLU A 66 7.62 -18.28 -8.54
CA GLU A 66 6.87 -18.72 -9.72
C GLU A 66 7.82 -19.27 -10.81
N SER A 67 8.97 -18.63 -11.03
CA SER A 67 9.99 -19.10 -11.99
C SER A 67 10.57 -20.48 -11.63
N ARG A 68 10.50 -20.87 -10.36
CA ARG A 68 10.95 -22.18 -9.86
C ARG A 68 9.81 -23.20 -9.78
N GLY A 69 8.63 -22.87 -10.31
CA GLY A 69 7.44 -23.72 -10.23
C GLY A 69 6.75 -23.72 -8.86
N ILE A 70 7.11 -22.81 -7.96
CA ILE A 70 6.52 -22.69 -6.63
C ILE A 70 5.35 -21.70 -6.71
N GLY A 71 4.12 -22.21 -6.82
CA GLY A 71 2.90 -21.40 -6.87
C GLY A 71 2.49 -20.75 -5.53
N PHE A 72 3.33 -20.86 -4.50
CA PHE A 72 3.05 -20.32 -3.18
C PHE A 72 3.33 -18.82 -3.12
N ARG A 73 2.35 -18.04 -2.64
CA ARG A 73 2.47 -16.60 -2.43
C ARG A 73 2.28 -16.28 -0.94
N PRO A 74 3.37 -16.30 -0.14
CA PRO A 74 3.26 -16.04 1.30
C PRO A 74 2.73 -14.64 1.55
N HIS A 75 1.84 -14.50 2.53
CA HIS A 75 1.42 -13.17 2.96
C HIS A 75 2.59 -12.45 3.65
N ALA A 76 2.67 -11.14 3.47
CA ALA A 76 3.74 -10.30 4.02
C ALA A 76 3.14 -9.37 5.07
N TRP A 77 3.70 -9.40 6.28
CA TRP A 77 3.32 -8.54 7.39
C TRP A 77 4.51 -7.67 7.82
N LEU A 78 4.21 -6.54 8.46
CA LEU A 78 5.20 -5.75 9.20
C LEU A 78 5.07 -6.12 10.67
N SER A 79 6.19 -6.41 11.32
CA SER A 79 6.25 -6.83 12.71
C SER A 79 7.33 -6.08 13.45
N GLU A 80 7.11 -5.88 14.75
CA GLU A 80 8.11 -5.40 15.71
C GLU A 80 9.02 -6.55 16.19
N GLU A 81 8.52 -7.79 16.15
CA GLU A 81 9.24 -8.97 16.63
C GLU A 81 9.58 -9.96 15.53
N TRP A 82 10.57 -10.80 15.81
CA TRP A 82 10.97 -11.90 14.96
C TRP A 82 10.03 -13.09 15.15
N PHE A 83 9.33 -13.49 14.09
CA PHE A 83 8.60 -14.75 14.09
C PHE A 83 9.58 -15.88 13.76
N SER A 84 9.90 -16.70 14.76
CA SER A 84 10.60 -17.96 14.52
C SER A 84 9.65 -18.94 13.81
N PRO A 85 10.11 -19.65 12.77
CA PRO A 85 9.30 -20.62 12.04
C PRO A 85 8.93 -21.85 12.87
#